data_AF-A0A0C9V432-F1
#
_entry.id   AF-A0A0C9V432-F1
#
_cell.length_a   1.000
_cell.length_b   1.000
_cell.length_c   1.000
_cell.angle_alpha   90.00
_cell.angle_beta   90.00
_cell.angle_gamma   90.00
#
_symmetry.space_group_name_H-M   'P 1'
#
loop_
_entity.id
_entity.type
_entity.pdbx_description
1 polymer ?
#
loop_
_entity_poly.entity_id
_entity_poly.type
_entity_poly.pdbx_seq_one_letter_code
_entity_poly.pdbx_strand_id
1 'polypeptide(L)'
;VGGTKARCLFDSGCEGIIMSSEFARATGIRMHKLPEPIGIQQAFQGSRAKLYYTATTDITVGQRTYTETFDIANVDYYDVMLGTPFLRRVKANIDFNGLGSIVPNRDIAPTSGIEMFNRKERRIISSARVSLQLTKDDFSHLRCQWKEKYSNLFGDIPLELPPMREVNHRIKLIDPDKRFNYHLPKCPEALRPQLHAKIDRYLKAGWWEPTSASQAVPMLCI
;
A
#
# COMPACT_ATOMS: atom_id res chain seq x y z
N VAL A 1 11.43 -22.26 -4.07
CA VAL A 1 12.27 -21.57 -3.06
C VAL A 1 12.89 -22.64 -2.18
N GLY A 2 14.22 -22.76 -2.14
CA GLY A 2 14.90 -23.85 -1.44
C GLY A 2 14.40 -25.23 -1.88
N GLY A 3 14.17 -25.43 -3.18
CA GLY A 3 13.60 -26.68 -3.73
C GLY A 3 12.09 -26.90 -3.48
N THR A 4 11.44 -26.08 -2.65
CA THR A 4 10.01 -26.23 -2.32
C THR A 4 9.13 -25.24 -3.08
N LYS A 5 7.92 -25.67 -3.49
CA LYS A 5 6.92 -24.77 -4.11
C LYS A 5 6.41 -23.77 -3.06
N ALA A 6 6.31 -22.50 -3.46
CA ALA A 6 5.91 -21.39 -2.61
C ALA A 6 4.83 -20.56 -3.31
N ARG A 7 3.83 -20.09 -2.58
CA ARG A 7 2.89 -19.06 -3.05
C ARG A 7 3.60 -17.72 -3.06
N CYS A 8 3.81 -17.18 -4.26
CA CYS A 8 4.60 -15.99 -4.47
C CYS A 8 3.72 -14.83 -4.94
N LEU A 9 3.88 -13.66 -4.30
CA LEU A 9 3.35 -12.40 -4.81
C LEU A 9 4.47 -11.61 -5.49
N PHE A 10 4.21 -11.06 -6.68
CA PHE A 10 5.07 -10.09 -7.34
C PHE A 10 4.49 -8.70 -7.13
N ASP A 11 5.22 -7.84 -6.43
CA ASP A 11 4.68 -6.56 -5.97
C ASP A 11 5.64 -5.41 -6.32
N SER A 12 5.30 -4.65 -7.37
CA SER A 12 6.07 -3.47 -7.77
C SER A 12 5.98 -2.30 -6.79
N GLY A 13 5.08 -2.37 -5.79
CA GLY A 13 4.98 -1.41 -4.69
C GLY A 13 5.79 -1.81 -3.46
N CYS A 14 6.32 -3.03 -3.40
CA CYS A 14 7.13 -3.52 -2.29
C CYS A 14 8.61 -3.18 -2.49
N GLU A 15 9.27 -2.65 -1.45
CA GLU A 15 10.70 -2.33 -1.45
C GLU A 15 11.60 -3.47 -0.92
N GLY A 16 11.00 -4.60 -0.55
CA GLY A 16 11.68 -5.76 0.05
C GLY A 16 11.60 -7.02 -0.80
N ILE A 17 12.44 -7.99 -0.48
CA ILE A 17 12.28 -9.39 -0.89
C ILE A 17 11.98 -10.16 0.37
N ILE A 18 10.74 -10.63 0.53
CA ILE A 18 10.21 -11.06 1.83
C ILE A 18 9.86 -12.54 1.78
N MET A 19 10.19 -13.27 2.84
CA MET A 19 9.75 -14.64 3.06
C MET A 19 8.99 -14.73 4.37
N SER A 20 7.88 -15.47 4.37
CA SER A 20 7.10 -15.70 5.59
C SER A 20 7.91 -16.52 6.58
N SER A 21 7.81 -16.15 7.86
CA SER A 21 8.49 -16.90 8.94
C SER A 21 8.01 -18.35 9.05
N GLU A 22 6.73 -18.60 8.72
CA GLU A 22 6.14 -19.94 8.69
C GLU A 22 6.76 -20.79 7.58
N PHE A 23 6.85 -20.26 6.36
CA PHE A 23 7.44 -20.96 5.23
C PHE A 23 8.91 -21.29 5.49
N ALA A 24 9.70 -20.32 5.95
CA ALA A 24 11.11 -20.53 6.27
C ALA A 24 11.33 -21.67 7.28
N ARG A 25 10.48 -21.74 8.32
CA ARG A 25 10.50 -22.84 9.30
C ARG A 25 10.06 -24.17 8.71
N ALA A 26 8.97 -24.19 7.95
CA ALA A 26 8.39 -25.40 7.39
C ALA A 26 9.34 -26.07 6.39
N THR A 27 10.11 -25.29 5.63
CA THR A 27 11.07 -25.80 4.64
C THR A 27 12.48 -25.99 5.20
N GLY A 28 12.71 -25.74 6.49
CA GLY A 28 14.02 -25.85 7.13
C GLY A 28 15.07 -24.88 6.57
N ILE A 29 14.66 -23.77 5.97
CA ILE A 29 15.60 -22.77 5.45
C ILE A 29 16.26 -22.07 6.64
N ARG A 30 17.59 -22.02 6.63
CA ARG A 30 18.37 -21.43 7.72
C ARG A 30 18.13 -19.92 7.80
N MET A 31 17.58 -19.48 8.92
CA MET A 31 17.41 -18.07 9.25
C MET A 31 18.64 -17.55 10.02
N HIS A 32 19.06 -16.35 9.68
CA HIS A 32 20.17 -15.62 10.27
C HIS A 32 19.64 -14.40 11.00
N LYS A 33 19.96 -14.27 12.29
CA LYS A 33 19.57 -13.10 13.08
C LYS A 33 20.42 -11.90 12.67
N LEU A 34 19.78 -10.77 12.45
CA LEU A 34 20.44 -9.51 12.17
C LEU A 34 21.09 -8.95 13.45
N PRO A 35 22.30 -8.35 13.38
CA PRO A 35 22.92 -7.66 14.51
C PRO A 35 22.05 -6.51 15.01
N GLU A 36 21.47 -5.75 14.08
CA GLU A 36 20.56 -4.64 14.36
C GLU A 36 19.23 -4.86 13.62
N PRO A 37 18.08 -4.78 14.33
CA PRO A 37 16.77 -4.89 13.68
C PRO A 37 16.50 -3.73 12.74
N ILE A 38 15.89 -4.01 11.59
CA ILE A 38 15.56 -2.97 10.59
C ILE A 38 14.08 -2.64 10.68
N GLY A 39 13.76 -1.35 10.87
CA GLY A 39 12.38 -0.88 10.81
C GLY A 39 11.86 -0.88 9.38
N ILE A 40 10.69 -1.47 9.16
CA ILE A 40 9.98 -1.41 7.87
C ILE A 40 8.97 -0.26 7.92
N GLN A 41 8.98 0.56 6.88
CA GLN A 41 8.02 1.65 6.72
C GLN A 41 6.85 1.16 5.86
N GLN A 42 5.76 0.75 6.52
CA GLN A 42 4.44 0.38 5.95
C GLN A 42 4.40 -0.94 5.12
N ALA A 43 3.18 -1.50 4.96
CA ALA A 43 2.76 -2.82 4.44
C ALA A 43 2.48 -3.95 5.47
N PHE A 44 2.80 -3.78 6.75
CA PHE A 44 2.51 -4.75 7.80
C PHE A 44 1.47 -4.23 8.79
N GLN A 45 0.59 -5.12 9.27
CA GLN A 45 -0.44 -4.77 10.25
C GLN A 45 0.23 -4.39 11.58
N GLY A 46 0.16 -3.10 11.94
CA GLY A 46 0.82 -2.54 13.12
C GLY A 46 1.90 -1.52 12.75
N SER A 47 1.82 -0.33 13.33
CA SER A 47 2.51 0.88 12.87
C SER A 47 4.05 0.88 12.96
N ARG A 48 4.72 -0.21 13.37
CA ARG A 48 6.20 -0.32 13.47
C ARG A 48 6.67 -1.78 13.39
N ALA A 49 6.58 -2.43 12.23
CA ALA A 49 7.19 -3.75 12.05
C ALA A 49 8.73 -3.65 12.00
N LYS A 50 9.42 -4.56 12.70
CA LYS A 50 10.88 -4.67 12.67
C LYS A 50 11.28 -6.04 12.12
N LEU A 51 12.26 -6.05 11.23
CA LEU A 51 12.91 -7.26 10.72
C LEU A 51 14.04 -7.66 11.64
N TYR A 52 14.01 -8.91 12.07
CA TYR A 52 15.03 -9.49 12.95
C TYR A 52 15.87 -10.56 12.28
N TYR A 53 15.38 -11.14 11.19
CA TYR A 53 16.00 -12.28 10.54
C TYR A 53 16.03 -12.11 9.03
N THR A 54 17.03 -12.74 8.42
CA THR A 54 17.15 -12.91 6.98
C THR A 54 17.43 -14.38 6.66
N ALA A 55 17.08 -14.83 5.47
CA ALA A 55 17.48 -16.14 4.98
C ALA A 55 18.00 -16.03 3.55
N THR A 56 19.09 -16.73 3.23
CA THR A 56 19.63 -16.78 1.86
C THR A 56 19.36 -18.15 1.29
N THR A 57 18.67 -18.21 0.16
CA THR A 57 18.34 -19.46 -0.52
C THR A 57 18.09 -19.23 -2.00
N ASP A 58 18.05 -20.33 -2.76
CA ASP A 58 17.75 -20.29 -4.18
C ASP A 58 16.24 -20.19 -4.43
N ILE A 59 15.86 -19.28 -5.32
CA ILE A 59 14.52 -19.15 -5.86
C ILE A 59 14.53 -19.45 -7.35
N THR A 60 13.67 -20.38 -7.76
CA THR A 60 13.43 -20.69 -9.17
C THR A 60 12.13 -20.03 -9.61
N VAL A 61 12.21 -19.18 -10.61
CA VAL A 61 11.05 -18.53 -11.26
C VAL A 61 11.07 -18.91 -12.74
N GLY A 62 10.04 -19.62 -13.19
CA GLY A 62 10.04 -20.23 -14.52
C GLY A 62 11.20 -21.22 -14.67
N GLN A 63 12.09 -20.96 -15.63
CA GLN A 63 13.26 -21.81 -15.92
C GLN A 63 14.58 -21.28 -15.33
N ARG A 64 14.55 -20.21 -14.54
CA ARG A 64 15.76 -19.55 -14.01
C ARG A 64 15.81 -19.65 -12.51
N THR A 65 17.01 -19.86 -11.99
CA THR A 65 17.30 -19.91 -10.55
C THR A 65 18.18 -18.73 -10.17
N TYR A 66 17.85 -18.11 -9.04
CA TYR A 66 18.54 -16.95 -8.47
C TYR A 66 18.81 -17.23 -6.99
N THR A 67 20.01 -16.91 -6.52
CA THR A 67 20.28 -16.88 -5.08
C THR A 67 19.92 -15.51 -4.54
N GLU A 68 18.97 -15.46 -3.60
CA GLU A 68 18.47 -14.22 -3.04
C GLU A 68 18.50 -14.26 -1.51
N THR A 69 18.62 -13.07 -0.92
CA THR A 69 18.48 -12.89 0.53
C THR A 69 17.12 -12.31 0.83
N PHE A 70 16.33 -13.06 1.58
CA PHE A 70 14.98 -12.76 1.98
C PHE A 70 15.00 -12.13 3.37
N ASP A 71 14.29 -11.02 3.52
CA ASP A 71 13.88 -10.50 4.81
C ASP A 71 12.76 -11.40 5.38
N ILE A 72 12.92 -11.87 6.61
CA ILE A 72 11.91 -12.72 7.25
C ILE A 72 10.92 -11.84 7.99
N ALA A 73 9.65 -11.91 7.58
CA ALA A 73 8.55 -11.19 8.21
C ALA A 73 7.32 -12.08 8.35
N ASN A 74 6.35 -11.65 9.15
CA ASN A 74 5.03 -12.27 9.16
C ASN A 74 4.19 -11.62 8.06
N VAL A 75 4.02 -12.32 6.95
CA VAL A 75 3.17 -11.91 5.83
C VAL A 75 1.97 -12.85 5.78
N ASP A 76 0.77 -12.29 5.61
CA ASP A 76 -0.43 -13.10 5.49
C ASP A 76 -0.57 -13.66 4.07
N TYR A 77 -1.10 -14.89 3.98
CA TYR A 77 -1.50 -15.60 2.75
C TYR A 77 -0.39 -16.05 1.78
N TYR A 78 0.70 -15.29 1.66
CA TYR A 78 1.82 -15.59 0.76
C TYR A 78 3.03 -16.16 1.50
N ASP A 79 3.75 -17.07 0.85
CA ASP A 79 5.00 -17.62 1.37
C ASP A 79 6.18 -16.68 1.07
N VAL A 80 6.15 -16.03 -0.10
CA VAL A 80 7.20 -15.12 -0.57
C VAL A 80 6.58 -13.91 -1.26
N MET A 81 7.15 -12.73 -1.04
CA MET A 81 6.85 -11.52 -1.82
C MET A 81 8.12 -11.03 -2.50
N LEU A 82 8.07 -10.89 -3.82
CA LEU A 82 9.16 -10.40 -4.65
C LEU A 82 8.87 -8.95 -5.03
N GLY A 83 9.50 -8.04 -4.29
CA GLY A 83 9.36 -6.61 -4.51
C GLY A 83 10.19 -6.08 -5.68
N THR A 84 10.17 -4.76 -5.80
CA THR A 84 10.90 -3.96 -6.78
C THR A 84 12.39 -4.33 -6.92
N PRO A 85 13.16 -4.62 -5.84
CA PRO A 85 14.56 -5.00 -5.99
C PRO A 85 14.76 -6.24 -6.86
N PHE A 86 13.94 -7.28 -6.65
CA PHE A 86 14.00 -8.51 -7.45
C PHE A 86 13.51 -8.25 -8.88
N LEU A 87 12.36 -7.58 -9.02
CA LEU A 87 11.75 -7.29 -10.32
C LEU A 87 12.68 -6.49 -11.23
N ARG A 88 13.37 -5.48 -10.70
CA ARG A 88 14.37 -4.69 -11.45
C ARG A 88 15.58 -5.54 -11.83
N ARG A 89 16.10 -6.35 -10.90
CA ARG A 89 17.25 -7.24 -11.14
C ARG A 89 17.00 -8.18 -12.32
N VAL A 90 15.81 -8.77 -12.38
CA VAL A 90 15.46 -9.71 -13.46
C VAL A 90 14.87 -9.02 -14.69
N LYS A 91 14.81 -7.68 -14.69
CA LYS A 91 14.15 -6.85 -15.71
C LYS A 91 12.76 -7.41 -16.06
N ALA A 92 11.97 -7.71 -15.02
CA ALA A 92 10.68 -8.36 -15.17
C ALA A 92 9.75 -7.53 -16.06
N ASN A 93 9.14 -8.19 -17.05
CA ASN A 93 7.96 -7.67 -17.73
C ASN A 93 6.71 -8.33 -17.13
N ILE A 94 5.79 -7.53 -16.61
CA ILE A 94 4.52 -7.98 -16.03
C ILE A 94 3.42 -7.66 -17.03
N ASP A 95 2.88 -8.70 -17.66
CA ASP A 95 1.74 -8.60 -18.55
C ASP A 95 0.47 -8.97 -17.78
N PHE A 96 -0.56 -8.13 -17.86
CA PHE A 96 -1.85 -8.36 -17.21
C PHE A 96 -2.91 -8.93 -18.17
N ASN A 97 -2.56 -9.15 -19.43
CA ASN A 97 -3.48 -9.77 -20.39
C ASN A 97 -3.75 -11.24 -20.05
N GLY A 98 -5.00 -11.69 -20.23
CA GLY A 98 -5.42 -13.06 -19.97
C GLY A 98 -5.26 -13.46 -18.51
N LEU A 99 -4.55 -14.56 -18.23
CA LEU A 99 -4.24 -15.02 -16.87
C LEU A 99 -3.10 -14.22 -16.21
N GLY A 100 -2.53 -13.24 -16.92
CA GLY A 100 -1.32 -12.53 -16.54
C GLY A 100 -0.07 -13.39 -16.69
N SER A 101 1.06 -12.77 -16.95
CA SER A 101 2.35 -13.45 -17.02
C SER A 101 3.49 -12.56 -16.54
N ILE A 102 4.55 -13.18 -16.04
CA ILE A 102 5.77 -12.49 -15.65
C ILE A 102 6.94 -13.15 -16.36
N VAL A 103 7.60 -12.39 -17.23
CA VAL A 103 8.73 -12.86 -18.03
C VAL A 103 9.99 -12.16 -17.54
N PRO A 104 10.96 -12.89 -16.97
CA PRO A 104 12.32 -12.38 -16.76
C PRO A 104 12.96 -12.11 -18.14
N ASN A 105 13.50 -10.92 -18.37
CA ASN A 105 14.07 -10.59 -19.69
C ASN A 105 15.35 -11.42 -19.97
N ARG A 106 15.56 -11.79 -21.25
CA ARG A 106 16.60 -12.74 -21.67
C ARG A 106 18.02 -12.20 -21.56
N ASP A 107 18.22 -10.89 -21.72
CA ASP A 107 19.55 -10.26 -21.80
C ASP A 107 20.14 -9.94 -20.43
N ILE A 108 20.92 -10.90 -19.92
CA ILE A 108 21.87 -10.67 -18.83
C ILE A 108 23.17 -10.20 -19.46
N ALA A 109 23.31 -8.89 -19.66
CA ALA A 109 24.65 -8.29 -19.49
C ALA A 109 24.84 -8.13 -17.97
N PRO A 110 25.99 -8.50 -17.39
CA PRO A 110 26.28 -8.12 -16.02
C PRO A 110 26.31 -6.60 -16.01
N THR A 111 25.28 -5.96 -15.45
CA THR A 111 25.34 -4.51 -15.24
C THR A 111 26.38 -4.28 -14.15
N SER A 112 27.63 -4.12 -14.58
CA SER A 112 28.78 -3.65 -13.80
C SER A 112 28.60 -2.19 -13.38
N GLY A 113 27.42 -1.82 -12.89
CA GLY A 113 27.03 -0.44 -12.59
C GLY A 113 25.79 -0.29 -11.72
N ILE A 114 25.18 -1.38 -11.24
CA ILE A 114 24.34 -1.30 -10.05
C ILE A 114 25.19 -1.86 -8.93
N GLU A 115 26.06 -1.01 -8.37
CA GLU A 115 26.59 -1.25 -7.03
C GLU A 115 25.42 -1.70 -6.16
N MET A 116 25.59 -2.82 -5.46
CA MET A 116 24.64 -3.25 -4.44
C MET A 116 24.64 -2.21 -3.32
N PHE A 117 23.88 -1.13 -3.52
CA PHE A 117 23.83 0.01 -2.61
C PHE A 117 23.38 -0.46 -1.23
N ASN A 118 24.08 0.05 -0.22
CA ASN A 118 23.93 -0.36 1.17
C ASN A 118 22.49 -0.18 1.65
N ARG A 119 22.07 -0.99 2.63
CA ARG A 119 20.69 -1.03 3.18
C ARG A 119 20.16 0.33 3.65
N LYS A 120 21.03 1.32 3.92
CA LYS A 120 20.69 2.72 4.25
C LYS A 120 20.26 3.57 3.04
N GLU A 121 20.69 3.25 1.82
CA GLU A 121 20.52 4.08 0.62
C GLU A 121 19.27 3.73 -0.20
N ARG A 122 18.54 2.67 0.17
CA ARG A 122 17.29 2.26 -0.50
C ARG A 122 16.21 3.35 -0.52
N ARG A 123 16.25 4.32 0.40
CA ARG A 123 15.31 5.46 0.44
C ARG A 123 15.35 6.35 -0.81
N ILE A 124 16.40 6.27 -1.64
CA ILE A 124 16.63 7.25 -2.72
C ILE A 124 16.11 6.74 -4.10
N ILE A 125 16.01 5.42 -4.31
CA ILE A 125 15.90 4.83 -5.67
C ILE A 125 14.45 4.55 -6.12
N SER A 126 13.44 4.82 -5.28
CA SER A 126 12.02 4.81 -5.72
C SER A 126 11.73 5.86 -6.83
N SER A 127 12.67 6.79 -7.05
CA SER A 127 12.58 7.86 -8.03
C SER A 127 13.31 7.60 -9.35
N ALA A 128 13.97 6.44 -9.54
CA ALA A 128 14.58 6.09 -10.82
C ALA A 128 13.48 5.72 -11.84
N ARG A 129 12.83 6.79 -12.32
CA ARG A 129 11.99 6.88 -13.50
C ARG A 129 12.78 6.29 -14.64
N VAL A 130 12.14 5.42 -15.43
CA VAL A 130 12.45 5.36 -16.85
C VAL A 130 12.32 6.81 -17.32
N SER A 131 13.45 7.45 -17.63
CA SER A 131 13.48 8.81 -18.15
C SER A 131 12.92 8.79 -19.57
N LEU A 132 11.61 8.58 -19.70
CA LEU A 132 10.85 9.32 -20.70
C LEU A 132 11.16 10.78 -20.34
N GLN A 133 11.90 11.47 -21.21
CA GLN A 133 12.16 12.90 -21.06
C GLN A 133 10.84 13.64 -21.28
N LEU A 134 9.93 13.49 -20.32
CA LEU A 134 8.67 14.21 -20.28
C LEU A 134 9.01 15.66 -19.97
N THR A 135 8.78 16.50 -20.96
CA THR A 135 8.91 17.95 -20.86
C THR A 135 7.82 18.52 -19.94
N LYS A 136 7.97 19.78 -19.51
CA LYS A 136 6.91 20.47 -18.76
C LYS A 136 5.59 20.55 -19.55
N ASP A 137 5.69 20.57 -20.87
CA ASP A 137 4.54 20.63 -21.77
C ASP A 137 3.81 19.28 -21.80
N ASP A 138 4.55 18.15 -21.76
CA ASP A 138 3.95 16.81 -21.64
C ASP A 138 3.17 16.65 -20.33
N PHE A 139 3.69 17.16 -19.21
CA PHE A 139 2.96 17.14 -17.93
C PHE A 139 1.70 17.98 -17.98
N SER A 140 1.74 19.13 -18.66
CA SER A 140 0.57 19.99 -18.81
C SER A 140 -0.49 19.31 -19.67
N HIS A 141 -0.07 18.68 -20.77
CA HIS A 141 -0.94 17.92 -21.66
C HIS A 141 -1.59 16.73 -20.94
N LEU A 142 -0.80 15.91 -20.24
CA LEU A 142 -1.30 14.76 -19.46
C LEU A 142 -2.28 15.19 -18.36
N ARG A 143 -2.01 16.31 -17.68
CA ARG A 143 -2.92 16.87 -16.67
C ARG A 143 -4.24 17.29 -17.29
N CYS A 144 -4.22 17.98 -18.42
CA CYS A 144 -5.44 18.36 -19.13
C CYS A 144 -6.22 17.11 -19.56
N GLN A 145 -5.53 16.14 -20.17
CA GLN A 145 -6.14 14.89 -20.62
C GLN A 145 -6.78 14.11 -19.47
N TRP A 146 -6.12 14.01 -18.30
CA TRP A 146 -6.69 13.34 -17.14
C TRP A 146 -7.86 14.11 -16.53
N LYS A 147 -7.75 15.44 -16.43
CA LYS A 147 -8.86 16.28 -15.94
C LYS A 147 -10.10 16.14 -16.82
N GLU A 148 -9.91 16.07 -18.14
CA GLU A 148 -10.99 15.88 -19.09
C GLU A 148 -11.58 14.46 -18.98
N LYS A 149 -10.72 13.44 -19.02
CA LYS A 149 -11.11 12.03 -18.95
C LYS A 149 -11.88 11.68 -17.67
N TYR A 150 -11.50 12.27 -16.55
CA TYR A 150 -12.11 12.03 -15.24
C TYR A 150 -12.89 13.25 -14.74
N SER A 151 -13.33 14.12 -15.64
CA SER A 151 -14.10 15.32 -15.29
C SER A 151 -15.34 15.00 -14.45
N ASN A 152 -15.96 13.84 -14.69
CA ASN A 152 -17.07 13.30 -13.91
C ASN A 152 -16.73 13.01 -12.44
N LEU A 153 -15.45 12.77 -12.09
CA LEU A 153 -15.00 12.57 -10.71
C LEU A 153 -14.68 13.88 -9.98
N PHE A 154 -14.42 14.95 -10.73
CA PHE A 154 -14.05 16.26 -10.20
C PHE A 154 -15.22 17.27 -10.18
N GLY A 155 -16.44 16.80 -10.48
CA GLY A 155 -17.64 17.62 -10.40
C GLY A 155 -18.07 17.92 -8.97
N ASP A 156 -19.02 18.84 -8.83
CA ASP A 156 -19.71 19.04 -7.56
C ASP A 156 -20.38 17.74 -7.12
N ILE A 157 -20.27 17.42 -5.83
CA ILE A 157 -21.02 16.31 -5.25
C ILE A 157 -22.50 16.68 -5.35
N PRO A 158 -23.33 15.89 -6.07
CA PRO A 158 -24.75 16.18 -6.24
C PRO A 158 -25.41 16.22 -4.87
N LEU A 159 -26.25 17.22 -4.59
CA LEU A 159 -26.90 17.41 -3.28
C LEU A 159 -28.06 16.42 -3.06
N GLU A 160 -27.81 15.14 -3.31
CA GLU A 160 -28.77 14.04 -3.20
C GLU A 160 -28.11 12.88 -2.46
N LEU A 161 -28.90 12.10 -1.72
CA LEU A 161 -28.41 10.89 -1.09
C LEU A 161 -28.15 9.82 -2.16
N PRO A 162 -27.09 9.01 -2.01
CA PRO A 162 -26.93 7.83 -2.86
C PRO A 162 -28.14 6.90 -2.69
N PRO A 163 -28.47 6.07 -3.71
CA PRO A 163 -29.54 5.10 -3.61
C PRO A 163 -29.38 4.22 -2.37
N MET A 164 -30.48 4.00 -1.65
CA MET A 164 -30.48 3.09 -0.51
C MET A 164 -30.02 1.70 -0.95
N ARG A 165 -29.02 1.15 -0.26
CA ARG A 165 -28.52 -0.21 -0.46
C ARG A 165 -28.87 -1.06 0.75
N GLU A 166 -29.05 -2.35 0.54
CA GLU A 166 -29.23 -3.31 1.63
C GLU A 166 -27.99 -3.29 2.54
N VAL A 167 -28.22 -3.11 3.85
CA VAL A 167 -27.15 -3.04 4.84
C VAL A 167 -26.70 -4.45 5.19
N ASN A 168 -25.64 -4.92 4.53
CA ASN A 168 -25.13 -6.30 4.71
C ASN A 168 -24.25 -6.50 5.97
N HIS A 169 -24.23 -5.54 6.90
CA HIS A 169 -23.37 -5.63 8.09
C HIS A 169 -24.04 -5.03 9.33
N ARG A 170 -23.77 -5.64 10.49
CA ARG A 170 -24.24 -5.16 11.79
C ARG A 170 -23.04 -4.96 12.71
N ILE A 171 -22.92 -3.75 13.26
CA ILE A 171 -21.94 -3.48 14.32
C ILE A 171 -22.47 -4.14 15.60
N LYS A 172 -21.77 -5.15 16.11
CA LYS A 172 -22.07 -5.76 17.40
C LYS A 172 -21.49 -4.90 18.51
N LEU A 173 -22.33 -4.24 19.29
CA LEU A 173 -21.89 -3.52 20.47
C LEU A 173 -21.51 -4.53 21.56
N ILE A 174 -20.35 -4.32 22.20
CA ILE A 174 -19.92 -5.14 23.35
C ILE A 174 -20.81 -4.85 24.56
N ASP A 175 -21.09 -3.58 24.79
CA ASP A 175 -21.97 -3.09 25.84
C ASP A 175 -22.82 -1.93 25.26
N PRO A 176 -24.13 -2.13 25.09
CA PRO A 176 -25.01 -1.12 24.52
C PRO A 176 -25.26 0.07 25.46
N ASP A 177 -25.06 -0.08 26.77
CA ASP A 177 -25.35 0.95 27.78
C ASP A 177 -24.11 1.75 28.18
N LYS A 178 -22.96 1.46 27.55
CA LYS A 178 -21.69 2.11 27.85
C LYS A 178 -21.74 3.60 27.55
N ARG A 179 -21.55 4.41 28.60
CA ARG A 179 -21.37 5.87 28.49
C ARG A 179 -19.90 6.23 28.42
N PHE A 180 -19.59 7.19 27.56
CA PHE A 180 -18.23 7.67 27.33
C PHE A 180 -18.14 9.16 27.66
N ASN A 181 -17.00 9.55 28.21
CA ASN A 181 -16.66 10.96 28.43
C ASN A 181 -15.82 11.44 27.25
N TYR A 182 -16.30 12.45 26.53
CA TYR A 182 -15.60 13.02 25.37
C TYR A 182 -15.26 14.48 25.60
N HIS A 183 -14.13 14.92 25.05
CA HIS A 183 -13.81 16.34 24.92
C HIS A 183 -14.40 16.87 23.62
N LEU A 184 -15.17 17.97 23.68
CA LEU A 184 -15.75 18.59 22.50
C LEU A 184 -14.67 19.40 21.76
N PRO A 185 -14.34 19.06 20.49
CA PRO A 185 -13.42 19.83 19.69
C PRO A 185 -14.03 21.20 19.43
N LYS A 186 -13.22 22.24 19.58
CA LYS A 186 -13.61 23.62 19.28
C LYS A 186 -13.19 23.95 17.87
N CYS A 187 -14.12 24.45 17.05
CA CYS A 187 -13.78 25.00 15.75
C CYS A 187 -13.05 26.35 15.95
N PRO A 188 -11.85 26.54 15.36
CA PRO A 188 -11.17 27.83 15.35
C PRO A 188 -12.08 28.92 14.77
N GLU A 189 -12.03 30.13 15.31
CA GLU A 189 -12.92 31.22 14.90
C GLU A 189 -12.83 31.53 13.39
N ALA A 190 -11.61 31.50 12.84
CA ALA A 190 -11.34 31.72 11.42
C ALA A 190 -12.06 30.72 10.49
N LEU A 191 -12.38 29.51 10.98
CA LEU A 191 -13.03 28.46 10.20
C LEU A 191 -14.54 28.37 10.44
N ARG A 192 -15.11 29.14 11.39
CA ARG A 192 -16.55 29.15 11.65
C ARG A 192 -17.40 29.44 10.41
N PRO A 193 -17.05 30.40 9.52
CA PRO A 193 -17.84 30.64 8.31
C PRO A 193 -17.88 29.42 7.38
N GLN A 194 -16.75 28.71 7.25
CA GLN A 194 -16.66 27.51 6.42
C GLN A 194 -17.45 26.35 7.03
N LEU A 195 -17.48 26.24 8.36
CA LEU A 195 -18.29 25.27 9.08
C LEU A 195 -19.77 25.48 8.84
N HIS A 196 -20.27 26.70 9.01
CA HIS A 196 -21.68 26.99 8.78
C HIS A 196 -22.06 26.73 7.31
N ALA A 197 -21.24 27.19 6.36
CA ALA A 197 -21.49 26.92 4.94
C ALA A 197 -21.56 25.42 4.61
N LYS A 198 -20.73 24.59 5.25
CA LYS A 198 -20.77 23.13 5.11
C LYS A 198 -22.01 22.52 5.75
N ILE A 199 -22.35 22.92 6.98
CA ILE A 199 -23.56 22.48 7.69
C ILE A 199 -24.78 22.77 6.83
N ASP A 200 -24.94 24.02 6.37
CA ASP A 200 -26.10 24.45 5.59
C ASP A 200 -26.21 23.69 4.26
N ARG A 201 -25.08 23.49 3.57
CA ARG A 201 -25.03 22.69 2.33
C ARG A 201 -25.52 21.25 2.58
N TYR A 202 -25.10 20.64 3.69
CA TYR A 202 -25.37 19.24 3.99
C TYR A 202 -26.81 19.05 4.51
N LEU A 203 -27.32 20.01 5.29
CA LEU A 203 -28.73 20.06 5.69
C LEU A 203 -29.64 20.22 4.48
N LYS A 204 -29.31 21.13 3.55
CA LYS A 204 -30.06 21.33 2.31
C LYS A 204 -30.07 20.09 1.41
N ALA A 205 -28.97 19.33 1.39
CA ALA A 205 -28.85 18.08 0.64
C ALA A 205 -29.58 16.88 1.30
N GLY A 206 -30.10 17.05 2.52
CA GLY A 206 -30.65 15.93 3.31
C GLY A 206 -29.60 14.90 3.73
N TRP A 207 -28.31 15.22 3.62
CA TRP A 207 -27.22 14.35 4.08
C TRP A 207 -27.09 14.36 5.59
N TRP A 208 -27.34 15.52 6.19
CA TRP A 208 -27.36 15.71 7.63
C TRP A 208 -28.78 16.08 8.06
N GLU A 209 -29.16 15.57 9.23
CA GLU A 209 -30.39 15.91 9.92
C GLU A 209 -30.04 16.35 11.34
N PRO A 210 -30.57 17.47 11.84
CA PRO A 210 -30.35 17.89 13.21
C PRO A 210 -31.03 16.89 14.15
N THR A 211 -30.24 16.24 15.01
CA THR A 211 -30.76 15.25 15.96
C THR A 211 -30.20 15.50 17.36
N SER A 212 -30.97 15.13 18.38
CA SER A 212 -30.53 15.14 19.76
C SER A 212 -30.13 13.74 20.19
N ALA A 213 -28.88 13.56 20.62
CA ALA A 213 -28.40 12.32 21.19
C ALA A 213 -27.86 12.55 22.60
N SER A 214 -28.09 11.60 23.51
CA SER A 214 -27.55 11.62 24.87
C SER A 214 -26.02 11.42 24.89
N GLN A 215 -25.49 10.79 23.84
CA GLN A 215 -24.08 10.53 23.61
C GLN A 215 -23.81 10.73 22.12
N ALA A 216 -23.05 11.77 21.76
CA ALA A 216 -22.61 12.01 20.39
C ALA A 216 -21.10 12.22 20.37
N VAL A 217 -20.42 11.49 19.49
CA VAL A 217 -19.02 11.77 19.19
C VAL A 217 -18.98 12.96 18.23
N PRO A 218 -18.22 14.01 18.55
CA PRO A 218 -18.10 15.15 17.66
C PRO A 218 -17.33 14.76 16.39
N MET A 219 -18.05 14.62 15.28
CA MET A 219 -17.48 14.40 13.95
C MET A 219 -17.10 15.76 13.34
N LEU A 220 -16.05 16.41 13.85
CA LEU A 220 -15.54 17.62 13.21
C LEU A 220 -14.73 17.22 11.97
N CYS A 221 -15.24 17.50 10.78
CA CYS A 221 -14.48 17.41 9.53
C CYS A 221 -14.42 18.78 8.87
N ILE A 222 -13.47 19.61 9.30
CA ILE A 222 -13.02 20.83 8.59
C ILE A 222 -11.52 20.93 8.74
#